data_AF-A0A2H0VGE8-F1
#
_entry.id   AF-A0A2H0VGE8-F1
#
_cell.length_a   1.000
_cell.length_b   1.000
_cell.length_c   1.000
_cell.angle_alpha   90.00
_cell.angle_beta   90.00
_cell.angle_gamma   90.00
#
_symmetry.space_group_name_H-M   'P 1'
#
loop_
_entity.id
_entity.type
_entity.pdbx_description
1 polymer ?
#
loop_
_entity_poly.entity_id
_entity_poly.type
_entity_poly.pdbx_seq_one_letter_code
_entity_poly.pdbx_strand_id
1 'polypeptide(L)'
;MSNLDSVIYTDGREFFKELEEKYIKHDRGLFILTPSGAGKTYYCKNQEVQNWIDGDEIYFETKAEPPVESKWWDKGYQVINRVEQRCDVITAQVVDRGFWIMGSINHWLKPDAIVLPPISTLMERVKVRENNEYVGGLKEEHMDQMIQHMGIIRNWLVEYGVPEYKSIEEAVESLTSY
;
A
#
# COMPACT_ATOMS: atom_id res chain seq x y z
N MET A 1 17.02 -16.40 -14.76
CA MET A 1 17.16 -15.79 -13.43
C MET A 1 16.78 -14.33 -13.55
N SER A 2 15.64 -13.91 -13.00
CA SER A 2 15.27 -12.50 -12.99
C SER A 2 16.11 -11.78 -11.95
N ASN A 3 17.10 -11.01 -12.41
CA ASN A 3 17.95 -10.20 -11.54
C ASN A 3 17.11 -9.05 -10.96
N LEU A 4 16.60 -9.23 -9.74
CA LEU A 4 16.28 -8.12 -8.86
C LEU A 4 17.59 -7.47 -8.43
N ASP A 5 17.65 -6.15 -8.42
CA ASP A 5 18.82 -5.45 -7.95
C ASP A 5 19.12 -5.78 -6.48
N SER A 6 20.42 -5.88 -6.20
CA SER A 6 20.94 -6.02 -4.84
C SER A 6 20.59 -4.78 -4.02
N VAL A 7 20.19 -4.99 -2.77
CA VAL A 7 19.89 -3.90 -1.82
C VAL A 7 21.05 -3.68 -0.87
N ILE A 8 21.30 -2.42 -0.55
CA ILE A 8 22.26 -2.00 0.47
C ILE A 8 21.46 -1.30 1.57
N TYR A 9 21.66 -1.70 2.81
CA TYR A 9 21.00 -1.09 3.96
C TYR A 9 21.75 0.15 4.43
N THR A 10 21.00 1.18 4.81
CA THR A 10 21.48 2.42 5.44
C THR A 10 20.59 2.73 6.65
N ASP A 11 21.03 3.61 7.55
CA ASP A 11 20.33 3.88 8.83
C ASP A 11 19.03 4.68 8.69
N GLY A 12 18.70 5.18 7.49
CA GLY A 12 17.43 5.82 7.15
C GLY A 12 17.15 7.13 7.90
N ARG A 13 18.14 7.71 8.60
CA ARG A 13 17.92 8.87 9.49
C ARG A 13 17.39 10.10 8.77
N GLU A 14 17.94 10.41 7.60
CA GLU A 14 17.51 11.58 6.81
C GLU A 14 16.08 11.38 6.31
N PHE A 15 15.77 10.22 5.73
CA PHE A 15 14.42 9.85 5.30
C PHE A 15 13.37 10.01 6.42
N PHE A 16 13.62 9.44 7.61
CA PHE A 16 12.65 9.54 8.71
C PHE A 16 12.53 10.95 9.27
N LYS A 17 13.59 11.76 9.20
CA LYS A 17 13.51 13.18 9.58
C LYS A 17 12.61 13.95 8.61
N GLU A 18 12.75 13.73 7.31
CA GLU A 18 11.90 14.35 6.29
C GLU A 18 10.44 13.90 6.44
N LEU A 19 10.22 12.63 6.77
CA LEU A 19 8.88 12.09 7.05
C LEU A 19 8.22 12.78 8.27
N GLU A 20 8.98 13.00 9.35
CA GLU A 20 8.53 13.73 10.55
C GLU A 20 8.23 15.22 10.28
N GLU A 21 8.86 15.82 9.27
CA GLU A 21 8.57 17.20 8.85
C GLU A 21 7.29 17.29 7.99
N LYS A 22 6.94 16.21 7.27
CA LYS A 22 5.81 16.18 6.33
C LYS A 22 4.52 15.64 6.94
N TYR A 23 4.60 14.66 7.84
CA TYR A 23 3.45 13.94 8.38
C TYR A 23 3.34 14.06 9.89
N ILE A 24 2.09 14.02 10.39
CA ILE A 24 1.82 13.98 11.82
C ILE A 24 2.19 12.61 12.38
N LYS A 25 2.91 12.63 13.50
CA LYS A 25 3.22 11.44 14.28
C LYS A 25 2.19 11.27 15.39
N HIS A 26 1.70 10.06 15.54
CA HIS A 26 0.69 9.69 16.52
C HIS A 26 1.28 8.80 17.63
N ASP A 27 0.53 8.63 18.72
CA ASP A 27 0.92 7.77 19.83
C ASP A 27 1.00 6.28 19.43
N ARG A 28 0.24 5.90 18.38
CA ARG A 28 0.22 4.57 17.79
C ARG A 28 0.24 4.68 16.27
N GLY A 29 1.12 3.93 15.62
CA GLY A 29 1.11 3.77 14.17
C GLY A 29 0.02 2.81 13.70
N LEU A 30 -0.43 2.98 12.47
CA LEU A 30 -1.51 2.21 11.86
C LEU A 30 -1.16 1.83 10.43
N PHE A 31 -1.54 0.62 10.03
CA PHE A 31 -1.40 0.13 8.67
C PHE A 31 -2.74 -0.36 8.11
N ILE A 32 -3.20 0.28 7.04
CA ILE A 32 -4.35 -0.19 6.25
C ILE A 32 -3.84 -0.82 4.95
N LEU A 33 -4.25 -2.05 4.68
CA LEU A 33 -3.98 -2.73 3.42
C LEU A 33 -5.16 -2.58 2.45
N THR A 34 -4.87 -2.17 1.23
CA THR A 34 -5.87 -1.89 0.19
C THR A 34 -5.45 -2.47 -1.16
N PRO A 35 -6.37 -2.92 -2.03
CA PRO A 35 -6.03 -3.24 -3.40
C PRO A 35 -5.72 -1.94 -4.17
N SER A 36 -4.88 -2.04 -5.21
CA SER A 36 -4.71 -0.93 -6.15
C SER A 36 -6.08 -0.53 -6.75
N GLY A 37 -6.34 0.78 -6.83
CA GLY A 37 -7.64 1.33 -7.25
C GLY A 37 -8.63 1.59 -6.11
N ALA A 38 -8.31 1.22 -4.87
CA ALA A 38 -9.15 1.49 -3.70
C ALA A 38 -9.31 2.98 -3.35
N GLY A 39 -8.47 3.85 -3.92
CA GLY A 39 -8.54 5.30 -3.72
C GLY A 39 -7.49 5.86 -2.75
N LYS A 40 -6.52 5.06 -2.30
CA LYS A 40 -5.50 5.44 -1.31
C LYS A 40 -4.75 6.74 -1.68
N THR A 41 -4.29 6.84 -2.92
CA THR A 41 -3.58 8.03 -3.41
C THR A 41 -4.46 9.27 -3.44
N TYR A 42 -5.74 9.13 -3.80
CA TYR A 42 -6.69 10.24 -3.77
C TYR A 42 -6.93 10.69 -2.33
N TYR A 43 -7.20 9.75 -1.43
CA TYR A 43 -7.39 10.03 -0.01
C TYR A 43 -6.16 10.74 0.58
N CYS A 44 -4.96 10.20 0.35
CA CYS A 44 -3.70 10.76 0.90
C CYS A 44 -3.38 12.16 0.39
N LYS A 45 -3.68 12.46 -0.88
CA LYS A 45 -3.42 13.79 -1.46
C LYS A 45 -4.43 14.87 -1.03
N ASN A 46 -5.64 14.48 -0.61
CA ASN A 46 -6.73 15.41 -0.32
C ASN A 46 -7.05 15.53 1.18
N GLN A 47 -6.14 15.10 2.06
CA GLN A 47 -6.31 15.29 3.50
C GLN A 47 -6.10 16.76 3.87
N GLU A 48 -6.95 17.29 4.75
CA GLU A 48 -6.73 18.63 5.35
C GLU A 48 -5.50 18.65 6.26
N VAL A 49 -5.26 17.54 6.97
CA VAL A 49 -4.11 17.31 7.86
C VAL A 49 -3.38 16.06 7.39
N GLN A 50 -2.07 16.15 7.20
CA GLN A 50 -1.22 15.08 6.67
C GLN A 50 -0.99 13.98 7.73
N ASN A 51 -2.00 13.15 7.98
CA ASN A 51 -1.94 12.03 8.92
C ASN A 51 -1.57 10.72 8.23
N TRP A 52 -2.16 10.41 7.07
CA TRP A 52 -1.91 9.15 6.38
C TRP A 52 -0.96 9.29 5.20
N ILE A 53 -0.03 8.35 5.13
CA ILE A 53 0.99 8.22 4.09
C ILE A 53 0.51 7.23 3.02
N ASP A 54 0.68 7.59 1.75
CA ASP A 54 0.55 6.62 0.64
C ASP A 54 1.81 5.75 0.62
N GLY A 55 1.67 4.45 0.83
CA GLY A 55 2.79 3.53 0.91
C GLY A 55 3.66 3.52 -0.33
N ASP A 56 3.08 3.76 -1.52
CA ASP A 56 3.84 3.80 -2.77
C ASP A 56 4.92 4.90 -2.71
N GLU A 57 4.62 6.06 -2.07
CA GLU A 57 5.58 7.17 -1.92
C GLU A 57 6.85 6.72 -1.20
N ILE A 58 6.68 6.09 -0.05
CA ILE A 58 7.83 5.67 0.77
C ILE A 58 8.54 4.45 0.18
N TYR A 59 7.83 3.56 -0.52
CA TYR A 59 8.46 2.38 -1.12
C TYR A 59 9.38 2.76 -2.29
N PHE A 60 8.99 3.76 -3.09
CA PHE A 60 9.84 4.29 -4.16
C PHE A 60 11.03 5.06 -3.60
N GLU A 61 10.81 5.92 -2.61
CA GLU A 61 11.87 6.74 -2.02
C GLU A 61 12.95 5.89 -1.35
N THR A 62 12.53 4.88 -0.60
CA THR A 62 13.43 3.93 0.07
C THR A 62 14.00 2.85 -0.85
N LYS A 63 13.53 2.78 -2.11
CA LYS A 63 13.86 1.73 -3.09
C LYS A 63 13.49 0.31 -2.62
N ALA A 64 12.53 0.20 -1.70
CA ALA A 64 11.95 -1.08 -1.31
C ALA A 64 11.22 -1.70 -2.51
N GLU A 65 10.46 -0.88 -3.23
CA GLU A 65 9.88 -1.22 -4.52
C GLU A 65 10.86 -0.90 -5.67
N PRO A 66 11.13 -1.85 -6.59
CA PRO A 66 11.86 -1.55 -7.81
C PRO A 66 11.13 -0.55 -8.72
N PRO A 67 11.83 0.17 -9.62
CA PRO A 67 11.19 1.08 -10.57
C PRO A 67 10.09 0.39 -11.41
N VAL A 68 9.04 1.15 -11.75
CA VAL A 68 7.87 0.67 -12.51
C VAL A 68 8.29 0.03 -13.84
N GLU A 69 9.34 0.55 -14.50
CA GLU A 69 9.88 0.04 -15.76
C GLU A 69 10.39 -1.41 -15.63
N SER A 70 10.76 -1.83 -14.41
CA SER A 70 11.22 -3.18 -14.14
C SER A 70 10.12 -4.24 -14.22
N LYS A 71 8.83 -3.82 -14.18
CA LYS A 71 7.64 -4.68 -14.15
C LYS A 71 7.79 -5.85 -13.20
N TRP A 72 8.24 -5.58 -11.98
CA TRP A 72 8.62 -6.61 -11.02
C TRP A 72 7.45 -7.53 -10.66
N TRP A 73 6.21 -7.02 -10.74
CA TRP A 73 4.98 -7.78 -10.55
C TRP A 73 4.74 -8.87 -11.63
N ASP A 74 5.40 -8.79 -12.78
CA ASP A 74 5.30 -9.80 -13.85
C ASP A 74 6.42 -10.86 -13.77
N LYS A 75 7.37 -10.72 -12.84
CA LYS A 75 8.58 -11.57 -12.75
C LYS A 75 8.39 -12.85 -11.93
N GLY A 76 7.14 -13.19 -11.60
CA GLY A 76 6.75 -14.41 -10.90
C GLY A 76 6.90 -14.33 -9.38
N TYR A 77 6.29 -15.32 -8.71
CA TYR A 77 6.08 -15.35 -7.26
C TYR A 77 7.32 -15.04 -6.42
N GLN A 78 8.49 -15.63 -6.75
CA GLN A 78 9.71 -15.42 -5.96
C GLN A 78 10.19 -13.96 -5.97
N VAL A 79 10.03 -13.24 -7.10
CA VAL A 79 10.39 -11.82 -7.18
C VAL A 79 9.37 -10.97 -6.46
N ILE A 80 8.09 -11.24 -6.67
CA ILE A 80 6.97 -10.53 -6.03
C ILE A 80 7.11 -10.60 -4.51
N ASN A 81 7.21 -11.80 -3.94
CA ASN A 81 7.37 -11.97 -2.50
C ASN A 81 8.60 -11.25 -1.94
N ARG A 82 9.71 -11.26 -2.69
CA ARG A 82 10.93 -10.58 -2.22
C ARG A 82 10.76 -9.06 -2.19
N VAL A 83 10.03 -8.49 -3.12
CA VAL A 83 9.69 -7.06 -3.11
C VAL A 83 8.70 -6.77 -1.98
N GLU A 84 7.63 -7.56 -1.84
CA GLU A 84 6.65 -7.38 -0.77
C GLU A 84 7.28 -7.44 0.62
N GLN A 85 8.22 -8.37 0.85
CA GLN A 85 8.98 -8.45 2.09
C GLN A 85 9.84 -7.21 2.37
N ARG A 86 10.39 -6.57 1.32
CA ARG A 86 11.14 -5.31 1.47
C ARG A 86 10.21 -4.18 1.88
N CYS A 87 9.04 -4.08 1.25
CA CYS A 87 8.04 -3.08 1.59
C CYS A 87 7.54 -3.26 3.02
N ASP A 88 7.28 -4.49 3.46
CA ASP A 88 6.87 -4.77 4.85
C ASP A 88 7.89 -4.29 5.89
N VAL A 89 9.20 -4.40 5.62
CA VAL A 89 10.22 -3.88 6.54
C VAL A 89 10.10 -2.37 6.70
N ILE A 90 9.86 -1.63 5.61
CA ILE A 90 9.69 -0.18 5.64
C ILE A 90 8.37 0.19 6.34
N THR A 91 7.28 -0.49 6.00
CA THR A 91 5.96 -0.29 6.63
C THR A 91 6.02 -0.51 8.13
N ALA A 92 6.67 -1.58 8.59
CA ALA A 92 6.85 -1.85 10.01
C ALA A 92 7.62 -0.72 10.71
N GLN A 93 8.70 -0.21 10.12
CA GLN A 93 9.46 0.89 10.71
C GLN A 93 8.68 2.20 10.76
N VAL A 94 7.83 2.47 9.76
CA VAL A 94 6.94 3.64 9.73
C VAL A 94 5.87 3.52 10.83
N VAL A 95 5.24 2.36 10.96
CA VAL A 95 4.24 2.07 11.99
C VAL A 95 4.85 2.14 13.39
N ASP A 96 6.02 1.53 13.61
CA ASP A 96 6.71 1.54 14.91
C ASP A 96 7.07 2.95 15.39
N ARG A 97 7.19 3.91 14.46
CA ARG A 97 7.46 5.32 14.77
C ARG A 97 6.20 6.13 15.05
N GLY A 98 5.01 5.56 14.91
CA GLY A 98 3.74 6.24 15.18
C GLY A 98 3.07 6.86 13.96
N PHE A 99 3.51 6.53 12.74
CA PHE A 99 2.88 7.03 11.52
C PHE A 99 1.74 6.13 11.05
N TRP A 100 0.79 6.71 10.32
CA TRP A 100 -0.31 6.00 9.69
C TRP A 100 -0.05 5.83 8.20
N ILE A 101 -0.18 4.62 7.68
CA ILE A 101 0.17 4.28 6.29
C ILE A 101 -0.90 3.44 5.63
N MET A 102 -1.17 3.73 4.36
CA MET A 102 -2.01 2.91 3.48
C MET A 102 -1.18 2.27 2.39
N GLY A 103 -1.10 0.94 2.37
CA GLY A 103 -0.31 0.18 1.40
C GLY A 103 -1.16 -0.65 0.45
N SER A 104 -0.56 -1.05 -0.67
CA SER A 104 -1.12 -2.09 -1.55
C SER A 104 -0.18 -3.28 -1.78
N ILE A 105 0.92 -3.32 -1.03
CA ILE A 105 1.97 -4.32 -1.10
C ILE A 105 2.16 -4.84 0.31
N ASN A 106 2.07 -6.16 0.49
CA ASN A 106 2.20 -6.78 1.80
C ASN A 106 2.49 -8.29 1.71
N HIS A 107 3.26 -8.84 2.65
CA HIS A 107 3.58 -10.27 2.72
C HIS A 107 3.36 -10.89 4.10
N TRP A 108 4.10 -10.46 5.12
CA TRP A 108 4.07 -11.00 6.50
C TRP A 108 3.59 -9.98 7.53
N LEU A 109 3.60 -8.68 7.22
CA LEU A 109 3.19 -7.66 8.17
C LEU A 109 1.66 -7.61 8.29
N LYS A 110 1.12 -7.94 9.46
CA LYS A 110 -0.33 -7.90 9.68
C LYS A 110 -0.85 -6.44 9.63
N PRO A 111 -1.82 -6.11 8.76
CA PRO A 111 -2.47 -4.80 8.79
C PRO A 111 -3.48 -4.66 9.94
N ASP A 112 -3.71 -3.42 10.38
CA ASP A 112 -4.76 -3.08 11.36
C ASP A 112 -6.15 -3.16 10.74
N ALA A 113 -6.26 -2.93 9.43
CA ALA A 113 -7.50 -3.10 8.66
C ALA A 113 -7.22 -3.43 7.19
N ILE A 114 -8.18 -4.09 6.55
CA ILE A 114 -8.24 -4.21 5.10
C ILE A 114 -9.40 -3.37 4.53
N VAL A 115 -9.18 -2.72 3.40
CA VAL A 115 -10.25 -2.04 2.66
C VAL A 115 -10.46 -2.78 1.35
N LEU A 116 -11.65 -3.37 1.18
CA LEU A 116 -12.04 -4.11 -0.02
C LEU A 116 -13.34 -3.50 -0.58
N PRO A 117 -13.23 -2.47 -1.44
CA PRO A 117 -14.41 -1.93 -2.10
C PRO A 117 -15.09 -2.98 -2.99
N PRO A 118 -16.38 -2.83 -3.30
CA PRO A 118 -17.05 -3.68 -4.27
C PRO A 118 -16.28 -3.73 -5.60
N ILE A 119 -16.20 -4.91 -6.22
CA ILE A 119 -15.47 -5.10 -7.48
C ILE A 119 -15.95 -4.12 -8.55
N SER A 120 -17.27 -3.86 -8.63
CA SER A 120 -17.85 -2.89 -9.57
C SER A 120 -17.27 -1.49 -9.40
N THR A 121 -17.04 -1.05 -8.15
CA THR A 121 -16.43 0.24 -7.83
C THR A 121 -14.97 0.29 -8.27
N LEU A 122 -14.22 -0.78 -8.03
CA LEU A 122 -12.83 -0.87 -8.49
C LEU A 122 -12.73 -0.85 -10.01
N MET A 123 -13.59 -1.60 -10.70
CA MET A 123 -13.69 -1.64 -12.16
C MET A 123 -13.97 -0.26 -12.76
N GLU A 124 -14.96 0.45 -12.21
CA GLU A 124 -15.31 1.79 -12.68
C GLU A 124 -14.12 2.75 -12.54
N ARG A 125 -13.42 2.70 -11.39
CA ARG A 125 -12.25 3.56 -11.13
C ARG A 125 -11.08 3.24 -12.06
N VAL A 126 -10.83 1.96 -12.35
CA VAL A 126 -9.80 1.55 -13.32
C VAL A 126 -10.14 2.11 -14.71
N LYS A 127 -11.39 1.97 -15.16
CA LYS A 127 -11.85 2.50 -16.46
C LYS A 127 -11.71 4.01 -16.57
N VAL A 128 -12.11 4.75 -15.53
CA VAL A 128 -11.99 6.22 -15.52
C VAL A 128 -10.52 6.64 -15.62
N ARG A 129 -9.63 5.94 -14.91
CA ARG A 129 -8.19 6.25 -14.91
C ARG A 129 -7.53 5.99 -16.26
N GLU A 130 -7.86 4.88 -16.91
CA GLU A 130 -7.33 4.54 -18.24
C GLU A 130 -7.72 5.57 -19.31
N ASN A 131 -8.92 6.13 -19.22
CA ASN A 131 -9.46 7.02 -20.24
C ASN A 131 -9.05 8.50 -20.07
N ASN A 132 -8.52 8.90 -18.90
CA ASN A 132 -8.21 10.30 -18.62
C ASN A 132 -6.68 10.56 -18.60
N GLU A 133 -5.89 9.91 -17.74
CA GLU A 133 -4.43 10.09 -17.65
C GLU A 133 -3.78 8.84 -17.02
N TYR A 134 -3.27 7.90 -17.83
CA TYR A 134 -2.65 6.68 -17.31
C TYR A 134 -1.19 6.93 -16.87
N VAL A 135 -0.97 6.97 -15.56
CA VAL A 135 0.35 7.15 -14.92
C VAL A 135 0.94 5.85 -14.34
N GLY A 136 0.32 4.68 -14.62
CA GLY A 136 0.76 3.36 -14.14
C GLY A 136 -0.29 2.59 -13.32
N GLY A 137 -0.01 1.32 -12.97
CA GLY A 137 -0.88 0.44 -12.18
C GLY A 137 -1.83 -0.47 -13.00
N LEU A 138 -2.83 -1.10 -12.34
CA LEU A 138 -3.75 -2.05 -12.98
C LEU A 138 -4.61 -1.44 -14.11
N LYS A 139 -4.81 -2.23 -15.17
CA LYS A 139 -5.63 -1.92 -16.35
C LYS A 139 -6.83 -2.85 -16.44
N GLU A 140 -7.81 -2.57 -17.30
CA GLU A 140 -8.95 -3.46 -17.56
C GLU A 140 -8.48 -4.85 -18.04
N GLU A 141 -7.37 -4.91 -18.79
CA GLU A 141 -6.76 -6.19 -19.20
C GLU A 141 -6.16 -7.00 -18.03
N HIS A 142 -5.95 -6.38 -16.86
CA HIS A 142 -5.40 -7.01 -15.66
C HIS A 142 -6.46 -7.30 -14.58
N MET A 143 -7.74 -7.33 -14.94
CA MET A 143 -8.85 -7.56 -14.01
C MET A 143 -8.73 -8.87 -13.23
N ASP A 144 -8.25 -9.94 -13.85
CA ASP A 144 -8.01 -11.22 -13.16
C ASP A 144 -6.92 -11.10 -12.08
N GLN A 145 -5.87 -10.32 -12.33
CA GLN A 145 -4.83 -10.05 -11.33
C GLN A 145 -5.41 -9.25 -10.15
N MET A 146 -6.31 -8.30 -10.41
CA MET A 146 -6.99 -7.56 -9.34
C MET A 146 -7.85 -8.47 -8.46
N ILE A 147 -8.62 -9.37 -9.07
CA ILE A 147 -9.46 -10.34 -8.34
C ILE A 147 -8.57 -11.28 -7.50
N GLN A 148 -7.47 -11.76 -8.06
CA GLN A 148 -6.49 -12.57 -7.34
C GLN A 148 -5.91 -11.81 -6.15
N HIS A 149 -5.51 -10.55 -6.34
CA HIS A 149 -4.97 -9.72 -5.27
C HIS A 149 -6.00 -9.44 -4.18
N MET A 150 -7.27 -9.16 -4.52
CA MET A 150 -8.34 -9.06 -3.53
C MET A 150 -8.51 -10.36 -2.74
N GLY A 151 -8.35 -11.51 -3.39
CA GLY A 151 -8.34 -12.82 -2.72
C GLY A 151 -7.20 -12.95 -1.71
N ILE A 152 -5.99 -12.53 -2.08
CA ILE A 152 -4.82 -12.51 -1.18
C ILE A 152 -5.08 -11.59 0.02
N ILE A 153 -5.58 -10.36 -0.21
CA ILE A 153 -5.89 -9.42 0.87
C ILE A 153 -6.96 -10.00 1.80
N ARG A 154 -8.00 -10.65 1.25
CA ARG A 154 -9.07 -11.26 2.04
C ARG A 154 -8.58 -12.40 2.96
N ASN A 155 -7.44 -13.03 2.66
CA ASN A 155 -6.86 -14.02 3.58
C ASN A 155 -6.50 -13.40 4.93
N TRP A 156 -6.19 -12.10 5.01
CA TRP A 156 -5.96 -11.43 6.30
C TRP A 156 -7.19 -11.42 7.21
N LEU A 157 -8.38 -11.29 6.62
CA LEU A 157 -9.63 -11.44 7.37
C LEU A 157 -9.81 -12.90 7.82
N VAL A 158 -9.68 -13.86 6.90
CA VAL A 158 -9.98 -15.27 7.15
C VAL A 158 -9.00 -15.92 8.14
N GLU A 159 -7.71 -15.64 8.00
CA GLU A 159 -6.65 -16.29 8.77
C GLU A 159 -6.33 -15.56 10.08
N TYR A 160 -6.44 -14.23 10.11
CA TYR A 160 -5.95 -13.41 11.22
C TYR A 160 -7.02 -12.49 11.84
N GLY A 161 -8.26 -12.55 11.35
CA GLY A 161 -9.38 -11.74 11.86
C GLY A 161 -9.19 -10.24 11.68
N VAL A 162 -8.42 -9.80 10.69
CA VAL A 162 -8.26 -8.37 10.39
C VAL A 162 -9.61 -7.80 9.94
N PRO A 163 -10.08 -6.66 10.50
CA PRO A 163 -11.36 -6.07 10.11
C PRO A 163 -11.38 -5.62 8.65
N GLU A 164 -12.48 -5.91 7.95
CA GLU A 164 -12.74 -5.51 6.56
C GLU A 164 -13.70 -4.32 6.50
N TYR A 165 -13.34 -3.31 5.71
CA TYR A 165 -14.16 -2.14 5.41
C TYR A 165 -14.40 -1.98 3.91
N LYS A 166 -15.47 -1.29 3.53
CA LYS A 166 -15.83 -1.09 2.11
C LYS A 166 -15.24 0.20 1.53
N SER A 167 -14.85 1.13 2.39
CA SER A 167 -14.22 2.39 2.01
C SER A 167 -13.04 2.72 2.92
N ILE A 168 -12.19 3.63 2.44
CA ILE A 168 -11.06 4.14 3.23
C ILE A 168 -11.60 4.97 4.39
N GLU A 169 -12.63 5.77 4.14
CA GLU A 169 -13.27 6.64 5.11
C GLU A 169 -13.81 5.84 6.31
N GLU A 170 -14.50 4.72 6.06
CA GLU A 170 -15.00 3.82 7.11
C GLU A 170 -13.86 3.25 7.96
N ALA A 171 -12.78 2.79 7.31
CA ALA A 171 -11.62 2.23 8.00
C ALA A 171 -10.90 3.28 8.86
N VAL A 172 -10.70 4.48 8.31
CA VAL A 172 -10.06 5.58 9.04
C VAL A 172 -10.91 5.98 10.24
N GLU A 173 -12.19 6.28 10.04
CA GLU A 173 -13.10 6.65 11.12
C GLU A 173 -13.08 5.60 12.25
N SER A 174 -13.16 4.31 11.90
CA SER A 174 -13.16 3.25 12.90
C SER A 174 -11.83 3.09 13.64
N LEU A 175 -10.70 3.39 13.00
CA LEU A 175 -9.38 3.21 13.60
C LEU A 175 -8.90 4.42 14.40
N THR A 176 -9.46 5.62 14.15
CA THR A 176 -8.97 6.87 14.75
C THR A 176 -9.95 7.51 15.73
N SER A 177 -11.19 7.02 15.83
CA SER A 177 -12.18 7.52 16.79
C SER A 177 -11.92 6.97 18.19
N TYR A 178 -11.05 7.64 18.95
CA TYR A 178 -10.81 7.38 20.38
C TYR A 178 -10.93 8.67 21.20
#